data_AF-A0A250J252-F1
#
_entry.id   AF-A0A250J252-F1
#
_cell.length_a   1.000
_cell.length_b   1.000
_cell.length_c   1.000
_cell.angle_alpha   90.00
_cell.angle_beta   90.00
_cell.angle_gamma   90.00
#
_symmetry.space_group_name_H-M   'P 1'
#
loop_
_entity.id
_entity.type
_entity.pdbx_description
1 polymer ?
#
loop_
_entity_poly.entity_id
_entity_poly.type
_entity_poly.pdbx_seq_one_letter_code
_entity_poly.pdbx_strand_id
1 'polypeptide(L)'
;MRSRPRSIFMTMMWGVALAGGSAFAESPQPSDAASSRVALAASASTSRWTEEFATGEGTGELVRTREGLLFEPYAVMRRPEGLSRLTGLYTFPARRLEQPVDTIRPLLQASASPEMGVEVDVRVRTPDGAWSEWRTASAGEVAHLPRAGTEVQVRLALLADEHGRGPVVREVRLEGSLEGGASGEEFQSLAALSYRVFATREGLVGGTTANGHVIKSNDRFVALPSRRALASNGGSEYQVKVCYPKTGKCTTTSVWDVGPWNTKDDYWNPSSVREMWKTLPQGKPEAQAAYQDGFNGGLDQFGRRPANPAGIDIADGAFWTDLGMSNNDWVDVTYLWTSGGSTPTGLVIDSNNANNDSTRGYIQLAGTSWASSTNVAGYYGSNYLASPTAAVSEPATFWFYLPTAATRTIDAWWTAASDRSTTAPFIIWDANGTQLATVKVNQQANGGRWNTLGTWSFPAGWNKVQLSRWTTAGAYVIADAIQVR
;
A
#
# COMPACT_ATOMS: atom_id res chain seq x y z
N MET A 1 -4.14 -3.11 63.95
CA MET A 1 -3.19 -3.86 64.82
C MET A 1 -2.62 -5.01 64.02
N ARG A 2 -1.29 -5.07 63.92
CA ARG A 2 -0.53 -6.14 63.26
C ARG A 2 -0.43 -7.35 64.19
N SER A 3 -0.57 -8.57 63.66
CA SER A 3 0.20 -9.72 64.14
C SER A 3 0.15 -10.87 63.12
N ARG A 4 1.29 -11.08 62.45
CA ARG A 4 1.83 -12.40 62.03
C ARG A 4 2.08 -13.27 63.32
N PRO A 5 2.61 -14.53 63.32
CA PRO A 5 3.29 -15.27 62.23
C PRO A 5 3.18 -16.84 62.22
N ARG A 6 3.81 -17.45 61.19
CA ARG A 6 4.71 -18.65 61.17
C ARG A 6 4.19 -20.01 61.67
N SER A 7 4.13 -21.02 60.78
CA SER A 7 5.20 -21.99 60.38
C SER A 7 5.35 -23.18 61.34
N ILE A 8 5.03 -24.38 60.85
CA ILE A 8 5.42 -25.70 61.40
C ILE A 8 5.68 -26.58 60.16
N PHE A 9 6.93 -26.89 59.84
CA PHE A 9 7.72 -28.05 60.27
C PHE A 9 7.28 -29.38 59.65
N MET A 10 8.26 -29.96 58.97
CA MET A 10 8.34 -31.22 58.24
C MET A 10 8.53 -32.38 59.22
N THR A 11 7.78 -33.47 59.02
CA THR A 11 8.12 -34.77 59.62
C THR A 11 7.91 -35.87 58.58
N MET A 12 8.98 -36.59 58.32
CA MET A 12 9.11 -37.78 57.50
C MET A 12 9.21 -39.01 58.43
N MET A 13 9.08 -40.21 57.85
CA MET A 13 9.29 -41.57 58.40
C MET A 13 8.03 -42.32 58.82
N TRP A 14 7.85 -43.63 58.55
CA TRP A 14 8.49 -44.63 57.67
C TRP A 14 7.73 -45.96 57.88
N GLY A 15 7.84 -46.88 56.92
CA GLY A 15 7.80 -48.34 57.18
C GLY A 15 6.48 -49.06 56.82
N VAL A 16 6.46 -50.31 56.34
CA VAL A 16 7.49 -51.37 56.20
C VAL A 16 7.01 -52.43 55.18
N ALA A 17 7.97 -52.94 54.39
CA ALA A 17 8.26 -54.28 53.79
C ALA A 17 7.14 -55.35 53.54
N LEU A 18 7.23 -56.27 52.57
CA LEU A 18 8.23 -57.35 52.34
C LEU A 18 8.05 -57.94 50.90
N ALA A 19 9.13 -58.10 50.10
CA ALA A 19 9.90 -59.33 49.80
C ALA A 19 9.15 -60.41 48.96
N GLY A 20 9.71 -61.05 47.91
CA GLY A 20 11.07 -61.09 47.38
C GLY A 20 11.17 -61.99 46.13
N GLY A 21 12.39 -62.14 45.58
CA GLY A 21 12.73 -63.10 44.52
C GLY A 21 13.96 -62.70 43.67
N SER A 22 15.13 -63.24 44.04
CA SER A 22 16.51 -63.12 43.48
C SER A 22 16.68 -63.70 42.05
N ALA A 23 17.74 -63.59 41.23
CA ALA A 23 19.09 -62.96 41.12
C ALA A 23 19.44 -63.02 39.59
N PHE A 24 20.26 -62.17 38.97
CA PHE A 24 21.74 -62.19 38.90
C PHE A 24 22.24 -60.99 38.07
N ALA A 25 23.49 -60.59 38.29
CA ALA A 25 24.19 -59.45 37.70
C ALA A 25 24.59 -59.64 36.23
N GLU A 26 24.70 -58.54 35.47
CA GLU A 26 25.83 -58.17 34.59
C GLU A 26 25.53 -56.78 33.95
N SER A 27 26.50 -55.87 33.86
CA SER A 27 26.50 -54.71 32.93
C SER A 27 27.58 -55.00 31.85
N PRO A 28 27.57 -54.49 30.59
CA PRO A 28 26.94 -53.24 30.10
C PRO A 28 26.38 -53.21 28.63
N GLN A 29 25.48 -52.23 28.37
CA GLN A 29 25.09 -51.60 27.08
C GLN A 29 24.46 -52.46 25.93
N PRO A 30 23.80 -51.86 24.90
CA PRO A 30 23.15 -50.54 24.75
C PRO A 30 21.66 -50.66 24.30
N SER A 31 21.00 -49.53 24.12
CA SER A 31 19.79 -49.26 23.32
C SER A 31 18.52 -48.84 24.07
N ASP A 32 18.04 -47.69 23.59
CA ASP A 32 16.67 -47.23 23.50
C ASP A 32 16.11 -46.23 24.51
N ALA A 33 15.82 -45.07 23.90
CA ALA A 33 14.73 -44.16 24.20
C ALA A 33 14.85 -43.30 25.46
N ALA A 34 15.86 -42.42 25.47
CA ALA A 34 15.77 -41.16 26.20
C ALA A 34 16.01 -39.98 25.25
N SER A 35 14.91 -39.41 24.77
CA SER A 35 14.70 -37.98 24.56
C SER A 35 15.79 -37.21 23.81
N SER A 36 15.90 -37.43 22.49
CA SER A 36 16.41 -36.41 21.57
C SER A 36 15.30 -35.43 21.17
N ARG A 37 14.80 -34.64 22.13
CA ARG A 37 14.32 -33.29 21.78
C ARG A 37 15.53 -32.37 21.75
N VAL A 38 16.41 -32.60 20.77
CA VAL A 38 17.24 -31.52 20.27
C VAL A 38 16.26 -30.56 19.63
N ALA A 39 15.94 -29.49 20.35
CA ALA A 39 15.38 -28.31 19.74
C ALA A 39 16.39 -27.86 18.68
N LEU A 40 16.14 -28.26 17.43
CA LEU A 40 16.60 -27.50 16.28
C LEU A 40 15.85 -26.16 16.38
N ALA A 41 16.40 -25.23 17.17
CA ALA A 41 16.27 -23.83 16.85
C ALA A 41 16.91 -23.71 15.47
N ALA A 42 16.10 -23.82 14.41
CA ALA A 42 16.49 -23.36 13.11
C ALA A 42 16.94 -21.91 13.33
N SER A 43 18.24 -21.66 13.24
CA SER A 43 18.75 -20.29 13.22
C SER A 43 17.97 -19.58 12.13
N ALA A 44 17.15 -18.60 12.48
CA ALA A 44 16.38 -17.83 11.50
C ALA A 44 17.37 -17.36 10.43
N SER A 45 17.23 -17.87 9.21
CA SER A 45 18.15 -17.55 8.12
C SER A 45 18.03 -16.05 7.86
N THR A 46 19.08 -15.31 8.19
CA THR A 46 19.11 -13.86 8.03
C THR A 46 19.58 -13.53 6.63
N SER A 47 18.71 -12.90 5.83
CA SER A 47 19.06 -12.31 4.54
C SER A 47 19.69 -10.93 4.77
N ARG A 48 20.76 -10.62 4.04
CA ARG A 48 21.40 -9.29 4.07
C ARG A 48 21.51 -8.74 2.67
N TRP A 49 21.16 -7.48 2.49
CA TRP A 49 21.31 -6.80 1.21
C TRP A 49 21.56 -5.30 1.39
N THR A 50 22.02 -4.65 0.32
CA THR A 50 22.23 -3.20 0.28
C THR A 50 21.45 -2.65 -0.89
N GLU A 51 20.76 -1.53 -0.68
CA GLU A 51 20.07 -0.85 -1.76
C GLU A 51 20.99 0.08 -2.54
N GLU A 52 20.77 0.11 -3.84
CA GLU A 52 21.53 0.95 -4.75
C GLU A 52 20.78 2.24 -5.02
N PHE A 53 21.36 3.38 -4.64
CA PHE A 53 20.75 4.66 -4.96
C PHE A 53 20.55 4.85 -6.46
N ALA A 54 21.31 4.18 -7.33
CA ALA A 54 21.12 4.31 -8.77
C ALA A 54 19.70 3.94 -9.25
N THR A 55 19.02 3.03 -8.55
CA THR A 55 17.80 2.37 -9.02
C THR A 55 16.51 2.91 -8.41
N GLY A 56 16.60 3.72 -7.35
CA GLY A 56 15.42 4.29 -6.70
C GLY A 56 14.88 5.56 -7.38
N GLU A 57 13.66 5.89 -7.02
CA GLU A 57 12.92 7.07 -7.49
C GLU A 57 12.57 7.98 -6.30
N GLY A 58 12.81 9.27 -6.46
CA GLY A 58 12.60 10.28 -5.42
C GLY A 58 11.40 11.17 -5.68
N THR A 59 10.71 11.57 -4.61
CA THR A 59 9.73 12.66 -4.62
C THR A 59 10.36 13.89 -3.96
N GLY A 60 10.23 15.05 -4.60
CA GLY A 60 10.86 16.29 -4.17
C GLY A 60 12.30 16.49 -4.68
N GLU A 61 13.02 17.42 -4.05
CA GLU A 61 14.33 17.88 -4.49
C GLU A 61 15.45 17.03 -3.87
N LEU A 62 15.62 15.83 -4.44
CA LEU A 62 16.63 14.85 -4.04
C LEU A 62 17.79 14.89 -5.04
N VAL A 63 19.00 15.11 -4.54
CA VAL A 63 20.21 15.25 -5.35
C VAL A 63 21.15 14.09 -5.08
N ARG A 64 21.51 13.36 -6.13
CA ARG A 64 22.57 12.35 -6.06
C ARG A 64 23.92 13.06 -6.12
N THR A 65 24.67 12.99 -5.02
CA THR A 65 26.02 13.58 -4.93
C THR A 65 27.07 12.47 -4.91
N ARG A 66 28.34 12.83 -5.08
CA ARG A 66 29.48 11.92 -4.85
C ARG A 66 29.53 11.36 -3.41
N GLU A 67 28.85 12.04 -2.47
CA GLU A 67 28.87 11.73 -1.04
C GLU A 67 27.66 10.90 -0.59
N GLY A 68 26.68 10.67 -1.48
CA GLY A 68 25.44 9.94 -1.20
C GLY A 68 24.19 10.64 -1.73
N LEU A 69 23.02 10.16 -1.31
CA LEU A 69 21.74 10.79 -1.58
C LEU A 69 21.52 11.95 -0.60
N LEU A 70 21.50 13.18 -1.13
CA LEU A 70 21.21 14.40 -0.38
C LEU A 70 19.76 14.81 -0.61
N PHE A 71 19.07 15.18 0.47
CA PHE A 71 17.80 15.90 0.37
C PHE A 71 18.06 17.41 0.52
N GLU A 72 17.81 18.18 -0.54
CA GLU A 72 18.06 19.63 -0.55
C GLU A 72 16.89 20.34 -1.21
N PRO A 73 15.83 20.65 -0.45
CA PRO A 73 14.73 21.44 -0.96
C PRO A 73 15.17 22.88 -1.30
N TYR A 74 15.21 23.21 -2.59
CA TYR A 74 15.61 24.49 -3.20
C TYR A 74 14.59 25.62 -3.03
N ALA A 75 13.38 25.33 -2.58
CA ALA A 75 12.43 26.35 -2.19
C ALA A 75 11.75 25.96 -0.88
N VAL A 76 12.07 26.69 0.19
CA VAL A 76 11.11 26.86 1.28
C VAL A 76 9.94 27.67 0.70
N MET A 77 9.09 27.05 -0.11
CA MET A 77 7.69 27.45 -0.20
C MET A 77 7.16 27.25 1.21
N ARG A 78 7.30 28.29 2.04
CA ARG A 78 6.63 28.36 3.33
C ARG A 78 5.15 28.22 3.01
N ARG A 79 4.61 27.00 3.10
CA ARG A 79 3.15 26.87 3.18
C ARG A 79 2.76 27.79 4.35
N PRO A 80 1.76 28.68 4.19
CA PRO A 80 1.31 29.57 5.26
C PRO A 80 0.97 28.81 6.57
N GLU A 81 0.75 27.50 6.44
CA GLU A 81 0.39 26.52 7.47
C GLU A 81 1.55 25.99 8.33
N GLY A 82 2.78 26.50 8.14
CA GLY A 82 3.89 26.19 9.05
C GLY A 82 4.29 24.72 9.08
N LEU A 83 4.41 24.07 7.91
CA LEU A 83 5.09 22.78 7.82
C LEU A 83 6.59 22.99 8.07
N SER A 84 6.99 23.02 9.34
CA SER A 84 8.37 23.31 9.75
C SER A 84 9.37 22.19 9.41
N ARG A 85 8.95 21.11 8.73
CA ARG A 85 9.82 20.01 8.30
C ARG A 85 9.38 19.46 6.95
N LEU A 86 10.14 19.80 5.91
CA LEU A 86 9.97 19.22 4.58
C LEU A 86 10.40 17.75 4.62
N THR A 87 9.59 16.87 4.03
CA THR A 87 9.92 15.44 3.91
C THR A 87 10.03 15.07 2.44
N GLY A 88 11.18 14.53 2.03
CA GLY A 88 11.36 13.89 0.73
C GLY A 88 11.27 12.37 0.86
N LEU A 89 10.60 11.70 -0.08
CA LEU A 89 10.54 10.25 -0.11
C LEU A 89 11.44 9.69 -1.20
N TYR A 90 12.16 8.62 -0.91
CA TYR A 90 12.99 7.91 -1.90
C TYR A 90 12.67 6.43 -1.88
N THR A 91 12.02 5.93 -2.93
CA THR A 91 11.53 4.55 -2.99
C THR A 91 12.47 3.71 -3.86
N PHE A 92 12.96 2.62 -3.31
CA PHE A 92 13.75 1.64 -4.05
C PHE A 92 12.83 0.65 -4.79
N PRO A 93 13.30 0.03 -5.90
CA PRO A 93 12.57 -1.05 -6.54
C PRO A 93 12.31 -2.21 -5.58
N ALA A 94 11.26 -2.99 -5.85
CA ALA A 94 11.02 -4.22 -5.11
C ALA A 94 12.17 -5.22 -5.35
N ARG A 95 12.64 -5.83 -4.27
CA ARG A 95 13.68 -6.86 -4.28
C ARG A 95 13.08 -8.21 -3.93
N ARG A 96 13.37 -9.22 -4.74
CA ARG A 96 13.06 -10.60 -4.43
C ARG A 96 14.19 -11.22 -3.59
N LEU A 97 13.81 -11.81 -2.46
CA LEU A 97 14.66 -12.58 -1.56
C LEU A 97 14.42 -14.08 -1.78
N GLU A 98 15.42 -14.89 -1.46
CA GLU A 98 15.32 -16.35 -1.55
C GLU A 98 14.41 -16.95 -0.47
N GLN A 99 14.36 -16.31 0.69
CA GLN A 99 13.56 -16.72 1.84
C GLN A 99 12.59 -15.61 2.22
N PRO A 100 11.37 -15.96 2.70
CA PRO A 100 10.44 -14.96 3.18
C PRO A 100 10.97 -14.28 4.44
N VAL A 101 10.64 -13.00 4.62
CA VAL A 101 10.96 -12.21 5.81
C VAL A 101 9.70 -11.57 6.37
N ASP A 102 9.60 -11.46 7.69
CA ASP A 102 8.56 -10.70 8.40
C ASP A 102 9.16 -9.66 9.36
N THR A 103 10.47 -9.66 9.52
CA THR A 103 11.20 -8.82 10.44
C THR A 103 12.39 -8.21 9.70
N ILE A 104 12.49 -6.88 9.69
CA ILE A 104 13.54 -6.16 8.96
C ILE A 104 14.20 -5.12 9.87
N ARG A 105 15.54 -5.09 9.85
CA ARG A 105 16.35 -4.09 10.53
C ARG A 105 17.16 -3.29 9.50
N PRO A 106 16.91 -1.97 9.35
CA PRO A 106 17.74 -1.12 8.52
C PRO A 106 19.02 -0.72 9.26
N LEU A 107 20.15 -0.80 8.58
CA LEU A 107 21.48 -0.40 9.01
C LEU A 107 21.93 0.73 8.06
N LEU A 108 21.87 1.97 8.54
CA LEU A 108 22.11 3.15 7.71
C LEU A 108 23.47 3.78 8.00
N GLN A 109 24.08 4.33 6.96
CA GLN A 109 25.14 5.33 7.12
C GLN A 109 24.60 6.68 6.63
N ALA A 110 24.37 7.62 7.55
CA ALA A 110 23.87 8.94 7.21
C ALA A 110 24.58 10.04 7.99
N SER A 111 24.72 11.22 7.38
CA SER A 111 25.07 12.47 8.05
C SER A 111 23.81 13.30 8.21
N ALA A 112 23.41 13.54 9.46
CA ALA A 112 22.22 14.30 9.82
C ALA A 112 22.50 15.09 11.10
N SER A 113 22.05 16.35 11.17
CA SER A 113 21.98 17.06 12.46
C SER A 113 20.81 16.50 13.30
N PRO A 114 20.75 16.74 14.62
CA PRO A 114 19.66 16.25 15.48
C PRO A 114 18.25 16.69 15.07
N GLU A 115 18.12 17.76 14.28
CA GLU A 115 16.85 18.30 13.79
C GLU A 115 16.40 17.66 12.47
N MET A 116 17.31 16.99 11.77
CA MET A 116 17.03 16.21 10.57
C MET A 116 16.61 14.79 10.94
N GLY A 117 15.93 14.12 10.03
CA GLY A 117 15.48 12.74 10.24
C GLY A 117 15.74 11.85 9.03
N VAL A 118 16.13 10.60 9.30
CA VAL A 118 16.18 9.53 8.30
C VAL A 118 15.37 8.37 8.83
N GLU A 119 14.23 8.13 8.22
CA GLU A 119 13.35 7.01 8.53
C GLU A 119 13.32 6.04 7.36
N VAL A 120 13.16 4.75 7.66
CA VAL A 120 13.07 3.69 6.66
C VAL A 120 11.72 3.03 6.78
N ASP A 121 10.93 3.15 5.73
CA ASP A 121 9.74 2.35 5.56
C ASP A 121 10.09 1.06 4.82
N VAL A 122 9.54 -0.04 5.31
CA VAL A 122 9.64 -1.35 4.68
C VAL A 122 8.26 -1.96 4.51
N ARG A 123 8.06 -2.68 3.41
CA ARG A 123 6.87 -3.50 3.18
C ARG A 123 7.26 -4.79 2.48
N VAL A 124 6.41 -5.79 2.59
CA VAL A 124 6.53 -7.02 1.80
C VAL A 124 5.31 -7.24 0.94
N ARG A 125 5.50 -7.91 -0.20
CA ARG A 125 4.40 -8.47 -0.95
C ARG A 125 4.03 -9.82 -0.35
N THR A 126 2.76 -9.96 -0.01
CA THR A 126 2.18 -11.19 0.52
C THR A 126 2.02 -12.22 -0.59
N PRO A 127 1.87 -13.52 -0.25
CA PRO A 127 1.70 -14.58 -1.25
C PRO A 127 0.49 -14.42 -2.19
N ASP A 128 -0.55 -13.71 -1.77
CA ASP A 128 -1.72 -13.37 -2.60
C ASP A 128 -1.45 -12.19 -3.57
N GLY A 129 -0.29 -11.55 -3.47
CA GLY A 129 0.19 -10.47 -4.32
C GLY A 129 -0.14 -9.06 -3.82
N ALA A 130 -0.79 -8.92 -2.67
CA ALA A 130 -1.02 -7.63 -2.04
C ALA A 130 0.26 -7.10 -1.39
N TRP A 131 0.38 -5.78 -1.23
CA TRP A 131 1.41 -5.20 -0.39
C TRP A 131 0.93 -5.17 1.06
N SER A 132 1.81 -5.53 1.99
CA SER A 132 1.61 -5.19 3.40
C SER A 132 1.51 -3.68 3.56
N GLU A 133 0.90 -3.21 4.64
CA GLU A 133 1.11 -1.84 5.09
C GLU A 133 2.62 -1.57 5.25
N TRP A 134 3.06 -0.34 4.96
CA TRP A 134 4.43 0.06 5.25
C TRP A 134 4.64 0.07 6.78
N ARG A 135 5.84 -0.31 7.20
CA ARG A 135 6.32 -0.21 8.58
C ARG A 135 7.57 0.64 8.62
N THR A 136 7.54 1.65 9.47
CA THR A 136 8.64 2.61 9.63
C THR A 136 9.54 2.17 10.78
N ALA A 137 10.85 2.22 10.56
CA ALA A 137 11.88 2.02 11.57
C ALA A 137 13.02 3.03 11.40
N SER A 138 13.65 3.37 12.52
CA SER A 138 14.90 4.13 12.54
C SER A 138 16.10 3.20 12.29
N ALA A 139 17.28 3.77 12.02
CA ALA A 139 18.51 3.00 11.87
C ALA A 139 18.77 2.13 13.13
N GLY A 140 18.92 0.83 12.93
CA GLY A 140 19.14 -0.17 13.97
C GLY A 140 17.87 -0.65 14.68
N GLU A 141 16.71 -0.04 14.45
CA GLU A 141 15.43 -0.46 15.02
C GLU A 141 14.82 -1.62 14.20
N VAL A 142 14.04 -2.49 14.84
CA VAL A 142 13.37 -3.60 14.15
C VAL A 142 11.98 -3.16 13.69
N ALA A 143 11.71 -3.30 12.39
CA ALA A 143 10.37 -3.24 11.84
C ALA A 143 9.76 -4.65 11.76
N HIS A 144 8.67 -4.86 12.51
CA HIS A 144 7.86 -6.07 12.38
C HIS A 144 6.75 -5.84 11.37
N LEU A 145 6.75 -6.64 10.31
CA LEU A 145 5.78 -6.60 9.24
C LEU A 145 4.54 -7.42 9.63
N PRO A 146 3.33 -6.99 9.22
CA PRO A 146 2.10 -7.70 9.55
C PRO A 146 2.00 -9.06 8.83
N ARG A 147 2.87 -9.33 7.86
CA ARG A 147 2.92 -10.54 7.04
C ARG A 147 4.36 -10.86 6.66
N ALA A 148 4.61 -12.13 6.37
CA ALA A 148 5.84 -12.58 5.75
C ALA A 148 5.72 -12.52 4.22
N GLY A 149 6.82 -12.21 3.52
CA GLY A 149 6.88 -12.23 2.07
C GLY A 149 8.31 -12.29 1.53
N THR A 150 8.46 -12.70 0.27
CA THR A 150 9.76 -12.80 -0.40
C THR A 150 10.09 -11.59 -1.26
N GLU A 151 9.10 -10.76 -1.62
CA GLU A 151 9.35 -9.49 -2.29
C GLU A 151 9.29 -8.36 -1.27
N VAL A 152 10.40 -7.67 -1.06
CA VAL A 152 10.54 -6.57 -0.10
C VAL A 152 10.67 -5.26 -0.86
N GLN A 153 10.07 -4.19 -0.36
CA GLN A 153 10.32 -2.85 -0.86
C GLN A 153 10.71 -1.92 0.29
N VAL A 154 11.60 -0.99 -0.02
CA VAL A 154 12.18 -0.04 0.93
C VAL A 154 11.92 1.37 0.44
N ARG A 155 11.58 2.28 1.36
CA ARG A 155 11.43 3.70 1.09
C ARG A 155 12.09 4.50 2.20
N LEU A 156 12.94 5.46 1.85
CA LEU A 156 13.45 6.44 2.80
C LEU A 156 12.46 7.58 2.94
N ALA A 157 12.29 8.08 4.16
CA ALA A 157 11.73 9.39 4.42
C ALA A 157 12.80 10.28 5.04
N LEU A 158 13.13 11.36 4.33
CA LEU A 158 14.22 12.27 4.66
C LEU A 158 13.61 13.59 5.13
N LEU A 159 13.78 13.91 6.41
CA LEU A 159 13.24 15.10 7.02
C LEU A 159 14.33 16.18 7.06
N ALA A 160 14.03 17.33 6.46
CA ALA A 160 14.87 18.52 6.56
C ALA A 160 14.68 19.24 7.91
N ASP A 161 15.70 20.00 8.29
CA ASP A 161 15.61 20.96 9.39
C ASP A 161 14.73 22.17 9.05
N GLU A 162 14.54 23.08 10.01
CA GLU A 162 13.70 24.27 9.85
C GLU A 162 14.21 25.26 8.77
N HIS A 163 15.48 25.11 8.36
CA HIS A 163 16.12 25.91 7.32
C HIS A 163 16.05 25.26 5.94
N GLY A 164 15.43 24.08 5.83
CA GLY A 164 15.34 23.32 4.58
C GLY A 164 16.61 22.52 4.24
N ARG A 165 17.52 22.29 5.20
CA ARG A 165 18.69 21.43 4.97
C ARG A 165 18.31 19.99 5.31
N GLY A 166 18.49 19.07 4.37
CA GLY A 166 18.22 17.66 4.59
C GLY A 166 19.48 16.82 4.90
N PRO A 167 19.27 15.58 5.33
CA PRO A 167 20.36 14.65 5.61
C PRO A 167 21.02 14.14 4.30
N VAL A 168 22.23 13.61 4.46
CA VAL A 168 22.94 12.86 3.40
C VAL A 168 22.99 11.39 3.80
N VAL A 169 22.40 10.51 3.00
CA VAL A 169 22.45 9.05 3.20
C VAL A 169 23.48 8.44 2.27
N ARG A 170 24.49 7.77 2.84
CA ARG A 170 25.63 7.16 2.12
C ARG A 170 25.44 5.68 1.85
N GLU A 171 24.71 4.99 2.71
CA GLU A 171 24.44 3.55 2.57
C GLU A 171 23.12 3.19 3.24
N VAL A 172 22.38 2.29 2.59
CA VAL A 172 21.14 1.69 3.08
C VAL A 172 21.32 0.17 3.03
N ARG A 173 21.75 -0.42 4.15
CA ARG A 173 21.90 -1.88 4.31
C ARG A 173 20.75 -2.42 5.13
N LEU A 174 20.25 -3.60 4.82
CA LEU A 174 19.14 -4.22 5.53
C LEU A 174 19.49 -5.64 5.95
N GLU A 175 19.00 -6.02 7.12
CA GLU A 175 18.94 -7.41 7.57
C GLU A 175 17.48 -7.82 7.67
N GLY A 176 17.13 -8.97 7.09
CA GLY A 176 15.78 -9.52 7.11
C GLY A 176 15.77 -10.95 7.66
N SER A 177 14.84 -11.25 8.55
CA SER A 177 14.64 -12.57 9.16
C SER A 177 13.17 -12.97 9.11
N LEU A 178 12.92 -14.27 9.22
CA LEU A 178 11.61 -14.83 9.50
C LEU A 178 11.58 -15.25 10.97
N GLU A 179 10.96 -14.45 11.81
CA GLU A 179 10.93 -14.69 13.26
C GLU A 179 9.59 -15.29 13.72
N GLY A 180 8.63 -15.43 12.80
CA GLY A 180 7.31 -15.98 13.09
C GLY A 180 6.44 -15.02 13.90
N GLY A 181 6.88 -13.77 14.08
CA GLY A 181 6.11 -12.70 14.71
C GLY A 181 4.81 -12.38 13.97
N ALA A 182 4.74 -12.70 12.66
CA ALA A 182 3.50 -12.62 11.89
C ALA A 182 2.36 -13.51 12.43
N SER A 183 2.65 -14.49 13.31
CA SER A 183 1.66 -15.41 13.90
C SER A 183 1.03 -14.91 15.22
N GLY A 184 1.49 -13.77 15.77
CA GLY A 184 1.00 -13.24 17.05
C GLY A 184 -0.03 -12.11 16.96
N GLU A 185 -0.22 -11.51 15.77
CA GLU A 185 -1.05 -10.31 15.60
C GLU A 185 -2.19 -10.54 14.59
N GLU A 186 -2.86 -11.67 14.73
CA GLU A 186 -4.00 -12.04 13.90
C GLU A 186 -5.30 -11.39 14.41
N PHE A 187 -5.42 -10.06 14.27
CA PHE A 187 -6.74 -9.46 14.07
C PHE A 187 -7.00 -9.37 12.57
N GLN A 188 -7.13 -10.54 11.93
CA GLN A 188 -7.62 -10.60 10.56
C GLN A 188 -9.10 -10.27 10.57
N SER A 189 -9.45 -9.01 10.28
CA SER A 189 -10.83 -8.72 9.91
C SER A 189 -11.08 -9.37 8.55
N LEU A 190 -12.05 -10.30 8.49
CA LEU A 190 -12.53 -10.91 7.25
C LEU A 190 -13.10 -9.85 6.27
N ALA A 191 -13.47 -8.69 6.80
CA ALA A 191 -13.90 -7.52 6.04
C ALA A 191 -12.92 -6.36 6.28
N ALA A 192 -12.78 -5.47 5.30
CA ALA A 192 -12.02 -4.25 5.48
C ALA A 192 -12.63 -3.39 6.60
N LEU A 193 -11.77 -2.77 7.41
CA LEU A 193 -12.18 -1.87 8.49
C LEU A 193 -12.89 -0.65 7.90
N SER A 194 -13.91 -0.17 8.61
CA SER A 194 -14.67 1.00 8.20
C SER A 194 -14.93 1.92 9.39
N TYR A 195 -14.65 3.20 9.22
CA TYR A 195 -14.82 4.22 10.27
C TYR A 195 -15.48 5.47 9.71
N ARG A 196 -16.29 6.12 10.56
CA ARG A 196 -16.87 7.42 10.25
C ARG A 196 -15.89 8.51 10.65
N VAL A 197 -15.40 9.27 9.68
CA VAL A 197 -14.40 10.32 9.88
C VAL A 197 -14.85 11.61 9.24
N PHE A 198 -14.38 12.74 9.76
CA PHE A 198 -14.64 14.05 9.16
C PHE A 198 -13.72 14.22 7.96
N ALA A 199 -14.30 14.47 6.78
CA ALA A 199 -13.58 14.71 5.55
C ALA A 199 -13.51 16.20 5.22
N THR A 200 -12.33 16.64 4.81
CA THR A 200 -12.08 17.96 4.26
C THR A 200 -11.73 17.85 2.78
N ARG A 201 -11.97 18.93 2.04
CA ARG A 201 -11.46 19.04 0.68
C ARG A 201 -9.95 19.31 0.72
N GLU A 202 -9.20 18.53 -0.07
CA GLU A 202 -7.76 18.74 -0.29
C GLU A 202 -7.48 20.13 -0.88
N GLY A 203 -8.03 20.42 -2.07
CA GLY A 203 -8.04 21.76 -2.64
C GLY A 203 -6.69 22.37 -3.04
N LEU A 204 -5.62 21.57 -3.07
CA LEU A 204 -4.26 22.01 -3.36
C LEU A 204 -3.86 21.82 -4.83
N VAL A 205 -4.75 22.16 -5.79
CA VAL A 205 -4.43 22.07 -7.23
C VAL A 205 -3.15 22.84 -7.56
N GLY A 206 -2.22 22.20 -8.27
CA GLY A 206 -0.86 22.69 -8.56
C GLY A 206 0.18 22.32 -7.50
N GLY A 207 -0.24 21.87 -6.31
CA GLY A 207 0.62 21.28 -5.29
C GLY A 207 1.14 19.90 -5.70
N THR A 208 2.11 19.38 -4.95
CA THR A 208 2.64 18.02 -5.12
C THR A 208 2.27 17.19 -3.90
N THR A 209 1.66 16.03 -4.13
CA THR A 209 1.34 15.05 -3.09
C THR A 209 2.61 14.36 -2.58
N ALA A 210 2.53 13.71 -1.41
CA ALA A 210 3.64 12.96 -0.83
C ALA A 210 4.24 11.90 -1.77
N ASN A 211 3.42 11.23 -2.59
CA ASN A 211 3.89 10.26 -3.58
C ASN A 211 4.44 10.87 -4.88
N GLY A 212 4.49 12.21 -4.99
CA GLY A 212 5.11 12.91 -6.11
C GLY A 212 4.18 13.26 -7.28
N HIS A 213 2.87 13.07 -7.12
CA HIS A 213 1.89 13.50 -8.12
C HIS A 213 1.64 15.01 -8.03
N VAL A 214 1.64 15.70 -9.17
CA VAL A 214 1.24 17.11 -9.24
C VAL A 214 -0.28 17.17 -9.36
N ILE A 215 -0.93 17.71 -8.33
CA ILE A 215 -2.38 17.75 -8.19
C ILE A 215 -2.99 18.55 -9.34
N LYS A 216 -3.91 17.92 -10.07
CA LYS A 216 -4.68 18.50 -11.16
C LYS A 216 -6.11 18.74 -10.72
N SER A 217 -6.78 19.63 -11.45
CA SER A 217 -8.23 19.84 -11.28
C SER A 217 -8.97 18.53 -11.55
N ASN A 218 -9.94 18.21 -10.71
CA ASN A 218 -10.78 16.99 -10.77
C ASN A 218 -10.04 15.66 -10.53
N ASP A 219 -8.89 15.70 -9.85
CA ASP A 219 -8.22 14.47 -9.43
C ASP A 219 -9.06 13.64 -8.46
N ARG A 220 -8.77 12.34 -8.46
CA ARG A 220 -9.37 11.34 -7.58
C ARG A 220 -8.25 10.68 -6.79
N PHE A 221 -8.06 11.17 -5.57
CA PHE A 221 -7.25 10.56 -4.53
C PHE A 221 -7.75 11.02 -3.15
N VAL A 222 -7.21 10.42 -2.11
CA VAL A 222 -7.31 10.95 -0.74
C VAL A 222 -5.94 11.14 -0.10
N ALA A 223 -5.88 11.99 0.91
CA ALA A 223 -4.79 12.03 1.88
C ALA A 223 -5.22 11.31 3.16
N LEU A 224 -4.33 10.49 3.72
CA LEU A 224 -4.50 9.92 5.05
C LEU A 224 -3.34 10.32 5.97
N PRO A 225 -3.56 10.51 7.28
CA PRO A 225 -2.58 11.15 8.14
C PRO A 225 -1.43 10.21 8.57
N SER A 226 -1.05 9.25 7.71
CA SER A 226 0.12 8.39 7.88
C SER A 226 0.73 7.97 6.54
N ARG A 227 2.06 7.86 6.50
CA ARG A 227 2.82 7.28 5.37
C ARG A 227 2.59 5.77 5.21
N ARG A 228 2.01 5.11 6.22
CA ARG A 228 1.88 3.64 6.28
C ARG A 228 1.00 3.05 5.19
N ALA A 229 0.02 3.82 4.70
CA ALA A 229 -0.86 3.45 3.60
C ALA A 229 -0.67 4.34 2.36
N LEU A 230 0.52 4.92 2.15
CA LEU A 230 0.80 5.77 0.98
C LEU A 230 1.10 4.92 -0.26
N ALA A 231 0.28 5.05 -1.29
CA ALA A 231 0.43 4.36 -2.57
C ALA A 231 1.54 4.97 -3.44
N SER A 232 2.06 4.20 -4.39
CA SER A 232 3.02 4.74 -5.36
C SER A 232 2.37 5.80 -6.26
N ASN A 233 3.18 6.59 -6.98
CA ASN A 233 2.65 7.58 -7.92
C ASN A 233 1.88 6.87 -9.04
N GLY A 234 0.60 7.23 -9.23
CA GLY A 234 -0.30 6.51 -10.13
C GLY A 234 -0.74 5.12 -9.64
N GLY A 235 -0.26 4.69 -8.46
CA GLY A 235 -0.52 3.39 -7.88
C GLY A 235 -1.89 3.26 -7.19
N SER A 236 -2.25 2.02 -6.90
CA SER A 236 -3.51 1.62 -6.26
C SER A 236 -3.31 0.56 -5.18
N GLU A 237 -2.10 0.46 -4.61
CA GLU A 237 -1.79 -0.55 -3.59
C GLU A 237 -2.56 -0.30 -2.29
N TYR A 238 -2.88 0.96 -2.00
CA TYR A 238 -3.73 1.35 -0.89
C TYR A 238 -4.86 2.24 -1.41
N GLN A 239 -6.07 1.72 -1.32
CA GLN A 239 -7.28 2.42 -1.72
C GLN A 239 -8.25 2.47 -0.55
N VAL A 240 -9.04 3.53 -0.54
CA VAL A 240 -10.20 3.65 0.33
C VAL A 240 -11.48 3.62 -0.51
N LYS A 241 -12.54 3.05 0.05
CA LYS A 241 -13.90 3.33 -0.41
C LYS A 241 -14.48 4.38 0.52
N VAL A 242 -14.83 5.54 -0.03
CA VAL A 242 -15.50 6.62 0.70
C VAL A 242 -16.96 6.60 0.32
N CYS A 243 -17.85 6.58 1.29
CA CYS A 243 -19.29 6.74 1.11
C CYS A 243 -19.77 7.99 1.83
N TYR A 244 -20.54 8.83 1.14
CA TYR A 244 -21.12 10.03 1.71
C TYR A 244 -22.61 9.81 2.02
N PRO A 245 -23.00 9.69 3.31
CA PRO A 245 -24.37 9.31 3.67
C PRO A 245 -25.45 10.28 3.19
N LYS A 246 -25.14 11.58 3.06
CA LYS A 246 -26.14 12.57 2.64
C LYS A 246 -26.57 12.41 1.17
N THR A 247 -25.66 11.95 0.31
CA THR A 247 -25.97 11.71 -1.12
C THR A 247 -26.18 10.23 -1.43
N GLY A 248 -25.78 9.33 -0.53
CA GLY A 248 -25.76 7.89 -0.75
C GLY A 248 -24.71 7.44 -1.78
N LYS A 249 -23.87 8.35 -2.27
CA LYS A 249 -22.84 8.04 -3.26
C LYS A 249 -21.58 7.52 -2.60
N CYS A 250 -20.88 6.63 -3.30
CA CYS A 250 -19.57 6.15 -2.89
C CYS A 250 -18.58 6.23 -4.05
N THR A 251 -17.31 6.42 -3.73
CA THR A 251 -16.19 6.34 -4.67
C THR A 251 -15.05 5.55 -4.07
N THR A 252 -14.27 4.87 -4.92
CA THR A 252 -13.04 4.18 -4.52
C THR A 252 -11.86 4.88 -5.16
N THR A 253 -10.89 5.25 -4.35
CA THR A 253 -9.74 6.02 -4.82
C THR A 253 -8.49 5.72 -3.99
N SER A 254 -7.33 6.03 -4.56
CA SER A 254 -6.02 5.73 -3.99
C SER A 254 -5.58 6.77 -2.97
N VAL A 255 -4.75 6.33 -2.02
CA VAL A 255 -4.11 7.21 -1.03
C VAL A 255 -2.81 7.76 -1.63
N TRP A 256 -2.83 9.00 -2.11
CA TRP A 256 -1.67 9.61 -2.80
C TRP A 256 -0.95 10.65 -1.97
N ASP A 257 -1.56 11.17 -0.91
CA ASP A 257 -0.97 12.18 -0.04
C ASP A 257 -1.04 11.80 1.44
N VAL A 258 -0.32 12.56 2.27
CA VAL A 258 -0.21 12.36 3.71
C VAL A 258 -0.67 13.59 4.46
N GLY A 259 -1.72 13.40 5.26
CA GLY A 259 -2.49 14.45 5.93
C GLY A 259 -3.93 13.99 6.10
N PRO A 260 -4.80 14.72 6.81
CA PRO A 260 -4.63 16.07 7.37
C PRO A 260 -3.96 16.09 8.76
N TRP A 261 -3.36 17.24 9.11
CA TRP A 261 -2.80 17.60 10.43
C TRP A 261 -1.61 16.79 10.93
N ASN A 262 -1.66 15.47 10.78
CA ASN A 262 -0.67 14.50 11.24
C ASN A 262 -0.07 13.73 10.06
N THR A 263 1.08 13.09 10.31
CA THR A 263 1.82 12.27 9.33
C THR A 263 2.16 10.87 9.83
N LYS A 264 1.81 10.58 11.09
CA LYS A 264 2.06 9.32 11.81
C LYS A 264 0.83 8.82 12.57
N ASP A 265 -0.34 9.18 12.07
CA ASP A 265 -1.64 8.84 12.65
C ASP A 265 -2.37 7.80 11.77
N ASP A 266 -1.94 6.55 11.86
CA ASP A 266 -2.60 5.40 11.23
C ASP A 266 -3.79 4.92 12.08
N TYR A 267 -4.75 5.81 12.34
CA TYR A 267 -5.85 5.56 13.30
C TYR A 267 -6.72 4.33 12.97
N TRP A 268 -6.67 3.79 11.75
CA TRP A 268 -7.32 2.52 11.42
C TRP A 268 -6.67 1.33 12.12
N ASN A 269 -5.43 1.44 12.60
CA ASN A 269 -4.73 0.42 13.34
C ASN A 269 -5.09 0.42 14.83
N PRO A 270 -5.16 -0.77 15.47
CA PRO A 270 -5.39 -0.84 16.90
C PRO A 270 -4.21 -0.25 17.68
N SER A 271 -4.47 0.19 18.91
CA SER A 271 -3.50 0.79 19.83
C SER A 271 -2.19 0.01 20.01
N SER A 272 -2.22 -1.32 19.87
CA SER A 272 -1.02 -2.16 19.95
C SER A 272 0.01 -1.85 18.87
N VAL A 273 -0.44 -1.52 17.66
CA VAL A 273 0.41 -1.40 16.46
C VAL A 273 0.38 -0.01 15.81
N ARG A 274 -0.54 0.87 16.23
CA ARG A 274 -0.61 2.28 15.79
C ARG A 274 0.76 2.95 15.97
N GLU A 275 1.19 3.71 14.96
CA GLU A 275 2.49 4.37 14.91
C GLU A 275 2.67 5.38 16.03
N MET A 276 1.69 6.26 16.22
CA MET A 276 1.60 7.20 17.33
C MET A 276 0.24 7.09 18.04
N TRP A 277 0.02 7.94 19.05
CA TRP A 277 -1.30 8.12 19.67
C TRP A 277 -1.94 6.82 20.20
N LYS A 278 -1.11 5.90 20.68
CA LYS A 278 -1.51 4.54 21.11
C LYS A 278 -2.59 4.50 22.19
N THR A 279 -2.81 5.60 22.92
CA THR A 279 -3.86 5.71 23.94
C THR A 279 -5.25 6.02 23.37
N LEU A 280 -5.35 6.44 22.11
CA LEU A 280 -6.63 6.69 21.45
C LEU A 280 -7.26 5.37 20.96
N PRO A 281 -8.60 5.26 21.01
CA PRO A 281 -9.31 4.14 20.40
C PRO A 281 -9.00 4.00 18.91
N GLN A 282 -9.02 2.75 18.42
CA GLN A 282 -8.99 2.46 16.99
C GLN A 282 -10.15 3.15 16.27
N GLY A 283 -9.89 3.70 15.09
CA GLY A 283 -10.85 4.43 14.29
C GLY A 283 -11.00 5.90 14.68
N LYS A 284 -10.34 6.39 15.74
CA LYS A 284 -10.38 7.80 16.15
C LYS A 284 -9.14 8.55 15.67
N PRO A 285 -9.26 9.44 14.66
CA PRO A 285 -8.18 10.34 14.28
C PRO A 285 -7.72 11.19 15.46
N GLU A 286 -6.43 11.44 15.56
CA GLU A 286 -5.89 12.28 16.63
C GLU A 286 -6.36 13.72 16.50
N ALA A 287 -6.38 14.29 15.29
CA ALA A 287 -6.86 15.66 15.08
C ALA A 287 -8.32 15.83 15.52
N GLN A 288 -9.14 14.80 15.38
CA GLN A 288 -10.49 14.77 15.94
C GLN A 288 -10.47 14.83 17.47
N ALA A 289 -9.64 14.01 18.12
CA ALA A 289 -9.51 13.98 19.58
C ALA A 289 -8.96 15.30 20.14
N ALA A 290 -7.97 15.90 19.46
CA ALA A 290 -7.41 17.20 19.82
C ALA A 290 -8.48 18.31 19.70
N TYR A 291 -9.21 18.32 18.59
CA TYR A 291 -10.25 19.32 18.32
C TYR A 291 -11.44 19.23 19.29
N GLN A 292 -11.93 18.02 19.57
CA GLN A 292 -13.17 17.79 20.34
C GLN A 292 -12.92 17.68 21.85
N ASP A 293 -11.83 17.01 22.24
CA ASP A 293 -11.62 16.58 23.63
C ASP A 293 -10.37 17.20 24.27
N GLY A 294 -9.61 18.01 23.52
CA GLY A 294 -8.35 18.60 24.00
C GLY A 294 -7.24 17.56 24.19
N PHE A 295 -7.31 16.41 23.51
CA PHE A 295 -6.23 15.43 23.51
C PHE A 295 -4.90 16.09 23.06
N ASN A 296 -3.78 15.66 23.65
CA ASN A 296 -2.46 16.28 23.42
C ASN A 296 -2.45 17.81 23.63
N GLY A 297 -3.25 18.31 24.60
CA GLY A 297 -3.40 19.75 24.84
C GLY A 297 -4.22 20.49 23.77
N GLY A 298 -4.92 19.74 22.92
CA GLY A 298 -5.64 20.25 21.74
C GLY A 298 -4.72 20.55 20.56
N LEU A 299 -3.58 19.88 20.46
CA LEU A 299 -2.54 20.10 19.45
C LEU A 299 -2.27 18.84 18.62
N ASP A 300 -1.96 19.01 17.34
CA ASP A 300 -1.52 17.94 16.44
C ASP A 300 -0.05 17.51 16.70
N GLN A 301 0.46 16.58 15.89
CA GLN A 301 1.85 16.09 15.91
C GLN A 301 2.90 17.20 15.88
N PHE A 302 2.57 18.36 15.30
CA PHE A 302 3.50 19.47 15.10
C PHE A 302 3.27 20.61 16.09
N GLY A 303 2.41 20.42 17.10
CA GLY A 303 2.12 21.43 18.11
C GLY A 303 1.16 22.53 17.62
N ARG A 304 0.46 22.33 16.50
CA ARG A 304 -0.53 23.27 15.97
C ARG A 304 -1.91 22.88 16.49
N ARG A 305 -2.80 23.85 16.69
CA ARG A 305 -4.20 23.57 17.04
C ARG A 305 -4.99 23.23 15.77
N PRO A 306 -5.52 22.00 15.59
CA PRO A 306 -6.34 21.66 14.44
C PRO A 306 -7.54 22.60 14.32
N ALA A 307 -7.81 23.12 13.13
CA ALA A 307 -8.96 23.99 12.90
C ALA A 307 -10.29 23.22 12.73
N ASN A 308 -10.20 21.90 12.53
CA ASN A 308 -11.30 20.99 12.33
C ASN A 308 -10.90 19.56 12.77
N PRO A 309 -11.85 18.63 12.91
CA PRO A 309 -11.56 17.26 13.35
C PRO A 309 -11.20 16.32 12.19
N ALA A 310 -10.63 16.82 11.08
CA ALA A 310 -10.46 16.03 9.88
C ALA A 310 -9.56 14.80 10.09
N GLY A 311 -9.99 13.66 9.53
CA GLY A 311 -9.22 12.41 9.50
C GLY A 311 -8.87 11.96 8.08
N ILE A 312 -9.32 12.69 7.06
CA ILE A 312 -9.09 12.41 5.64
C ILE A 312 -9.27 13.70 4.83
N ASP A 313 -8.38 13.95 3.88
CA ASP A 313 -8.60 14.94 2.82
C ASP A 313 -8.99 14.24 1.51
N ILE A 314 -9.90 14.82 0.76
CA ILE A 314 -10.42 14.24 -0.49
C ILE A 314 -10.19 15.22 -1.64
N ALA A 315 -9.60 14.71 -2.73
CA ALA A 315 -9.33 15.50 -3.93
C ALA A 315 -10.61 15.92 -4.66
N ASP A 316 -10.52 17.01 -5.42
CA ASP A 316 -11.66 17.73 -6.01
C ASP A 316 -12.62 16.86 -6.82
N GLY A 317 -12.10 15.93 -7.64
CA GLY A 317 -12.92 15.05 -8.46
C GLY A 317 -13.77 14.11 -7.61
N ALA A 318 -13.14 13.47 -6.63
CA ALA A 318 -13.82 12.60 -5.69
C ALA A 318 -14.82 13.37 -4.81
N PHE A 319 -14.44 14.55 -4.32
CA PHE A 319 -15.26 15.38 -3.43
C PHE A 319 -16.52 15.90 -4.12
N TRP A 320 -16.35 16.65 -5.22
CA TRP A 320 -17.46 17.34 -5.90
C TRP A 320 -18.25 16.42 -6.82
N THR A 321 -17.56 15.64 -7.65
CA THR A 321 -18.20 14.90 -8.75
C THR A 321 -18.71 13.55 -8.27
N ASP A 322 -17.83 12.77 -7.64
CA ASP A 322 -18.15 11.38 -7.32
C ASP A 322 -19.03 11.29 -6.07
N LEU A 323 -18.70 12.03 -5.01
CA LEU A 323 -19.46 12.02 -3.75
C LEU A 323 -20.61 13.04 -3.75
N GLY A 324 -20.52 14.11 -4.53
CA GLY A 324 -21.52 15.19 -4.52
C GLY A 324 -21.51 15.99 -3.23
N MET A 325 -20.38 16.09 -2.55
CA MET A 325 -20.24 16.90 -1.34
C MET A 325 -20.29 18.38 -1.73
N SER A 326 -20.92 19.22 -0.90
CA SER A 326 -20.95 20.68 -1.08
C SER A 326 -20.11 21.43 -0.05
N ASN A 327 -19.72 20.75 1.03
CA ASN A 327 -18.91 21.26 2.13
C ASN A 327 -18.26 20.07 2.87
N ASN A 328 -17.29 20.37 3.73
CA ASN A 328 -16.64 19.40 4.62
C ASN A 328 -17.68 18.74 5.53
N ASP A 329 -17.61 17.43 5.71
CA ASP A 329 -18.64 16.66 6.41
C ASP A 329 -18.13 15.28 6.82
N TRP A 330 -18.94 14.57 7.61
CA TRP A 330 -18.69 13.19 7.97
C TRP A 330 -18.97 12.24 6.79
N VAL A 331 -18.01 11.36 6.54
CA VAL A 331 -18.08 10.27 5.55
C VAL A 331 -17.76 8.94 6.24
N ASP A 332 -18.25 7.85 5.65
CA ASP A 332 -17.85 6.51 6.04
C ASP A 332 -16.72 6.04 5.12
N VAL A 333 -15.57 5.71 5.70
CA VAL A 333 -14.37 5.33 4.95
C VAL A 333 -14.03 3.89 5.27
N THR A 334 -13.92 3.07 4.22
CA THR A 334 -13.46 1.68 4.29
C THR A 334 -12.03 1.58 3.77
N TYR A 335 -11.11 1.06 4.59
CA TYR A 335 -9.66 0.97 4.32
C TYR A 335 -9.36 -0.37 3.67
N LEU A 336 -9.32 -0.42 2.34
CA LEU A 336 -9.46 -1.67 1.60
C LEU A 336 -8.34 -2.67 1.93
N TRP A 337 -7.09 -2.22 2.12
CA TRP A 337 -5.95 -3.09 2.44
C TRP A 337 -6.02 -3.79 3.82
N THR A 338 -6.97 -3.42 4.68
CA THR A 338 -7.06 -3.95 6.06
C THR A 338 -7.76 -5.30 6.15
N SER A 339 -8.47 -5.75 5.10
CA SER A 339 -8.94 -7.14 5.04
C SER A 339 -7.75 -8.06 4.83
N GLY A 340 -7.52 -9.00 5.76
CA GLY A 340 -6.29 -9.78 5.94
C GLY A 340 -5.79 -10.68 4.79
N GLY A 341 -6.37 -10.55 3.60
CA GLY A 341 -5.99 -11.12 2.32
C GLY A 341 -6.96 -10.54 1.31
N SER A 342 -6.45 -9.84 0.30
CA SER A 342 -7.19 -9.17 -0.77
C SER A 342 -8.57 -8.60 -0.37
N THR A 343 -8.69 -7.28 -0.22
CA THR A 343 -9.92 -6.72 -0.82
C THR A 343 -9.90 -7.16 -2.29
N PRO A 344 -11.04 -7.51 -2.90
CA PRO A 344 -11.10 -7.72 -4.34
C PRO A 344 -10.94 -6.35 -5.03
N THR A 345 -9.83 -5.65 -4.80
CA THR A 345 -9.28 -4.74 -5.79
C THR A 345 -8.93 -5.65 -6.95
N GLY A 346 -9.79 -5.67 -7.96
CA GLY A 346 -9.47 -6.42 -9.17
C GLY A 346 -8.07 -6.04 -9.66
N LEU A 347 -7.36 -7.00 -10.23
CA LEU A 347 -6.07 -6.73 -10.87
C LEU A 347 -6.27 -5.60 -11.90
N VAL A 348 -5.66 -4.45 -11.65
CA VAL A 348 -5.67 -3.32 -12.58
C VAL A 348 -4.47 -3.44 -13.51
N ILE A 349 -4.71 -3.20 -14.80
CA ILE A 349 -3.68 -3.15 -15.82
C ILE A 349 -3.83 -1.81 -16.53
N ASP A 350 -2.86 -0.94 -16.30
CA ASP A 350 -2.73 0.39 -16.85
C ASP A 350 -2.09 0.39 -18.26
N SER A 351 -2.29 1.46 -19.01
CA SER A 351 -1.71 1.65 -20.34
C SER A 351 -0.20 1.88 -20.32
N ASN A 352 0.38 2.14 -19.16
CA ASN A 352 1.81 2.22 -18.94
C ASN A 352 2.30 1.02 -18.10
N ASN A 353 3.12 0.16 -18.71
CA ASN A 353 3.66 -1.02 -18.03
C ASN A 353 4.55 -0.71 -16.81
N ALA A 354 5.05 0.52 -16.66
CA ALA A 354 5.75 0.92 -15.44
C ALA A 354 4.85 0.88 -14.20
N ASN A 355 3.53 1.02 -14.38
CA ASN A 355 2.52 0.98 -13.32
C ASN A 355 1.99 -0.44 -13.06
N ASN A 356 2.43 -1.44 -13.84
CA ASN A 356 1.88 -2.79 -13.82
C ASN A 356 2.84 -3.79 -13.16
N ASP A 357 2.28 -4.77 -12.45
CA ASP A 357 3.03 -5.99 -12.12
C ASP A 357 2.99 -6.94 -13.32
N SER A 358 4.03 -6.90 -14.15
CA SER A 358 4.10 -7.69 -15.38
C SER A 358 4.03 -9.21 -15.17
N THR A 359 4.19 -9.70 -13.94
CA THR A 359 4.00 -11.13 -13.62
C THR A 359 2.53 -11.53 -13.49
N ARG A 360 1.65 -10.53 -13.29
CA ARG A 360 0.21 -10.71 -13.13
C ARG A 360 -0.60 -10.04 -14.23
N GLY A 361 -0.13 -8.94 -14.78
CA GLY A 361 -0.81 -8.27 -15.88
C GLY A 361 0.06 -7.21 -16.55
N TYR A 362 -0.12 -7.03 -17.85
CA TYR A 362 0.64 -6.05 -18.64
C TYR A 362 -0.14 -5.69 -19.91
N ILE A 363 0.21 -4.57 -20.53
CA ILE A 363 -0.30 -4.18 -21.84
C ILE A 363 0.74 -4.47 -22.93
N GLN A 364 0.28 -4.95 -24.08
CA GLN A 364 1.08 -5.18 -25.28
C GLN A 364 0.40 -4.55 -26.48
N LEU A 365 1.14 -3.76 -27.25
CA LEU A 365 0.62 -3.06 -28.43
C LEU A 365 1.02 -3.81 -29.70
N ALA A 366 0.10 -3.90 -30.64
CA ALA A 366 0.39 -4.32 -32.01
C ALA A 366 0.53 -3.08 -32.91
N GLY A 367 1.55 -3.09 -33.78
CA GLY A 367 1.86 -1.98 -34.67
C GLY A 367 2.42 -0.75 -33.94
N THR A 368 2.42 0.39 -34.63
CA THR A 368 3.01 1.67 -34.14
C THR A 368 1.98 2.81 -34.05
N SER A 369 0.69 2.51 -34.23
CA SER A 369 -0.38 3.51 -34.32
C SER A 369 -0.88 4.05 -32.99
N TRP A 370 -0.56 3.38 -31.88
CA TRP A 370 -0.93 3.77 -30.53
C TRP A 370 0.06 4.80 -30.00
N ALA A 371 -0.42 6.02 -29.77
CA ALA A 371 0.36 7.13 -29.23
C ALA A 371 -0.07 7.46 -27.81
N SER A 372 0.90 7.67 -26.91
CA SER A 372 0.63 8.14 -25.54
C SER A 372 0.19 9.59 -25.54
N SER A 373 -0.77 9.93 -24.68
CA SER A 373 -1.32 11.28 -24.53
C SER A 373 -1.78 11.53 -23.11
N THR A 374 -1.71 12.80 -22.71
CA THR A 374 -2.28 13.34 -21.47
C THR A 374 -3.25 14.50 -21.74
N ASN A 375 -3.57 14.76 -23.02
CA ASN A 375 -4.28 15.98 -23.46
C ASN A 375 -5.73 16.07 -22.96
N VAL A 376 -6.38 14.93 -22.78
CA VAL A 376 -7.76 14.87 -22.25
C VAL A 376 -7.66 14.33 -20.83
N ALA A 377 -8.06 15.11 -19.83
CA ALA A 377 -8.02 14.70 -18.44
C ALA A 377 -9.02 13.55 -18.14
N GLY A 378 -8.89 12.94 -16.97
CA GLY A 378 -9.73 11.82 -16.56
C GLY A 378 -9.24 10.47 -17.08
N TYR A 379 -7.95 10.35 -17.39
CA TYR A 379 -7.32 9.05 -17.61
C TYR A 379 -7.00 8.36 -16.27
N TYR A 380 -6.81 7.05 -16.30
CA TYR A 380 -6.27 6.30 -15.17
C TYR A 380 -4.73 6.38 -15.18
N GLY A 381 -4.11 6.36 -13.99
CA GLY A 381 -2.65 6.43 -13.89
C GLY A 381 -2.05 7.72 -14.47
N SER A 382 -0.97 7.58 -15.24
CA SER A 382 -0.16 8.71 -15.73
C SER A 382 -0.61 9.30 -17.07
N ASN A 383 -1.23 8.49 -17.92
CA ASN A 383 -1.55 8.81 -19.32
C ASN A 383 -2.52 7.76 -19.91
N TYR A 384 -2.93 7.97 -21.16
CA TYR A 384 -3.65 6.97 -21.96
C TYR A 384 -2.96 6.78 -23.32
N LEU A 385 -3.35 5.74 -24.05
CA LEU A 385 -2.95 5.50 -25.43
C LEU A 385 -4.13 5.76 -26.37
N ALA A 386 -3.87 6.48 -27.47
CA ALA A 386 -4.86 6.77 -28.51
C ALA A 386 -4.40 6.21 -29.85
N SER A 387 -5.33 5.65 -30.62
CA SER A 387 -5.08 5.23 -32.00
C SER A 387 -6.27 5.61 -32.89
N PRO A 388 -6.05 6.15 -34.10
CA PRO A 388 -7.16 6.46 -35.00
C PRO A 388 -7.85 5.16 -35.44
N THR A 389 -9.13 5.18 -35.77
CA THR A 389 -9.82 3.99 -36.27
C THR A 389 -9.33 3.63 -37.67
N ALA A 390 -9.12 2.34 -37.94
CA ALA A 390 -8.66 1.84 -39.22
C ALA A 390 -9.06 0.37 -39.40
N ALA A 391 -9.30 -0.07 -40.63
CA ALA A 391 -9.61 -1.47 -40.94
C ALA A 391 -8.35 -2.37 -40.89
N VAL A 392 -7.63 -2.34 -39.78
CA VAL A 392 -6.35 -3.03 -39.55
C VAL A 392 -6.37 -3.66 -38.16
N SER A 393 -5.90 -4.91 -38.07
CA SER A 393 -5.79 -5.63 -36.80
C SER A 393 -4.51 -5.22 -36.03
N GLU A 394 -4.61 -4.13 -35.29
CA GLU A 394 -3.55 -3.59 -34.41
C GLU A 394 -4.13 -3.29 -33.02
N PRO A 395 -4.48 -4.31 -32.23
CA PRO A 395 -5.08 -4.09 -30.91
C PRO A 395 -4.07 -3.59 -29.87
N ALA A 396 -4.57 -2.86 -28.88
CA ALA A 396 -3.95 -2.77 -27.56
C ALA A 396 -4.44 -3.96 -26.73
N THR A 397 -3.53 -4.83 -26.30
CA THR A 397 -3.85 -6.09 -25.60
C THR A 397 -3.47 -6.00 -24.14
N PHE A 398 -4.46 -6.03 -23.25
CA PHE A 398 -4.27 -6.15 -21.81
C PHE A 398 -4.26 -7.63 -21.44
N TRP A 399 -3.11 -8.12 -20.99
CA TRP A 399 -2.91 -9.49 -20.52
C TRP A 399 -3.08 -9.57 -19.01
N PHE A 400 -3.72 -10.63 -18.51
CA PHE A 400 -3.84 -10.90 -17.09
C PHE A 400 -3.69 -12.39 -16.77
N TYR A 401 -2.97 -12.69 -15.70
CA TYR A 401 -2.70 -14.04 -15.22
C TYR A 401 -3.66 -14.41 -14.09
N LEU A 402 -4.26 -15.60 -14.20
CA LEU A 402 -4.99 -16.23 -13.10
C LEU A 402 -4.25 -17.49 -12.65
N PRO A 403 -3.86 -17.63 -11.37
CA PRO A 403 -3.19 -18.83 -10.88
C PRO A 403 -4.12 -20.04 -10.86
N THR A 404 -5.43 -19.80 -10.75
CA THR A 404 -6.49 -20.81 -10.75
C THR A 404 -7.66 -20.31 -11.60
N ALA A 405 -8.43 -21.24 -12.16
CA ALA A 405 -9.63 -20.88 -12.92
C ALA A 405 -10.62 -20.13 -12.01
N ALA A 406 -11.19 -19.03 -12.50
CA ALA A 406 -12.09 -18.18 -11.73
C ALA A 406 -13.05 -17.41 -12.65
N THR A 407 -14.25 -17.13 -12.13
CA THR A 407 -15.16 -16.15 -12.73
C THR A 407 -14.69 -14.75 -12.36
N ARG A 408 -14.46 -13.90 -13.36
CA ARG A 408 -14.01 -12.51 -13.18
C ARG A 408 -14.89 -11.54 -13.94
N THR A 409 -15.11 -10.38 -13.32
CA THR A 409 -15.71 -9.24 -13.98
C THR A 409 -14.60 -8.35 -14.53
N ILE A 410 -14.76 -7.93 -15.79
CA ILE A 410 -13.85 -7.02 -16.45
C ILE A 410 -14.50 -5.65 -16.52
N ASP A 411 -13.83 -4.65 -15.95
CA ASP A 411 -14.16 -3.24 -16.12
C ASP A 411 -13.08 -2.56 -16.98
N ALA A 412 -13.44 -1.49 -17.67
CA ALA A 412 -12.52 -0.66 -18.44
C ALA A 412 -12.67 0.82 -18.09
N TRP A 413 -11.56 1.54 -18.14
CA TRP A 413 -11.47 2.99 -18.00
C TRP A 413 -11.09 3.60 -19.35
N TRP A 414 -11.50 4.85 -19.61
CA TRP A 414 -11.06 5.65 -20.75
C TRP A 414 -11.27 7.15 -20.48
N THR A 415 -10.61 8.00 -21.28
CA THR A 415 -10.94 9.43 -21.37
C THR A 415 -12.08 9.64 -22.36
N ALA A 416 -13.10 10.43 -21.99
CA ALA A 416 -14.21 10.76 -22.88
C ALA A 416 -13.99 12.08 -23.63
N ALA A 417 -14.18 12.06 -24.95
CA ALA A 417 -14.15 13.24 -25.82
C ALA A 417 -15.00 13.02 -27.10
N SER A 418 -15.35 14.08 -27.81
CA SER A 418 -16.24 14.03 -28.98
C SER A 418 -15.64 13.35 -30.20
N ASP A 419 -14.31 13.24 -30.28
CA ASP A 419 -13.56 12.59 -31.36
C ASP A 419 -13.32 11.09 -31.11
N ARG A 420 -13.86 10.52 -30.02
CA ARG A 420 -13.71 9.10 -29.69
C ARG A 420 -14.74 8.23 -30.41
N SER A 421 -14.41 6.96 -30.58
CA SER A 421 -15.29 5.97 -31.20
C SER A 421 -16.52 5.71 -30.33
N THR A 422 -17.70 5.69 -30.96
CA THR A 422 -18.95 5.28 -30.30
C THR A 422 -19.12 3.76 -30.25
N THR A 423 -18.24 3.02 -30.93
CA THR A 423 -18.31 1.56 -31.09
C THR A 423 -16.95 0.91 -30.89
N ALA A 424 -16.17 1.37 -29.91
CA ALA A 424 -14.86 0.84 -29.58
C ALA A 424 -14.99 -0.62 -29.09
N PRO A 425 -14.43 -1.61 -29.82
CA PRO A 425 -14.60 -3.03 -29.51
C PRO A 425 -13.54 -3.54 -28.51
N PHE A 426 -13.99 -3.95 -27.33
CA PHE A 426 -13.22 -4.77 -26.38
C PHE A 426 -13.53 -6.26 -26.64
N ILE A 427 -12.50 -7.05 -26.96
CA ILE A 427 -12.61 -8.47 -27.30
C ILE A 427 -11.99 -9.28 -26.17
N ILE A 428 -12.77 -10.15 -25.55
CA ILE A 428 -12.37 -10.93 -24.37
C ILE A 428 -11.95 -12.31 -24.83
N TRP A 429 -10.75 -12.74 -24.43
CA TRP A 429 -10.19 -14.05 -24.75
C TRP A 429 -9.74 -14.78 -23.49
N ASP A 430 -9.94 -16.08 -23.47
CA ASP A 430 -9.42 -16.95 -22.43
C ASP A 430 -7.99 -17.44 -22.74
N ALA A 431 -7.35 -18.10 -21.76
CA ALA A 431 -6.00 -18.63 -21.89
C ALA A 431 -5.86 -19.78 -22.92
N ASN A 432 -6.97 -20.38 -23.34
CA ASN A 432 -6.99 -21.42 -24.38
C ASN A 432 -7.11 -20.83 -25.80
N GLY A 433 -7.23 -19.50 -25.92
CA GLY A 433 -7.45 -18.81 -27.18
C GLY A 433 -8.90 -18.80 -27.65
N THR A 434 -9.86 -19.09 -26.77
CA THR A 434 -11.30 -18.97 -27.04
C THR A 434 -11.73 -17.51 -26.90
N GLN A 435 -12.41 -16.97 -27.92
CA GLN A 435 -13.06 -15.68 -27.81
C GLN A 435 -14.35 -15.82 -26.99
N LEU A 436 -14.40 -15.20 -25.81
CA LEU A 436 -15.56 -15.25 -24.92
C LEU A 436 -16.63 -14.23 -25.31
N ALA A 437 -16.21 -13.03 -25.74
CA ALA A 437 -17.14 -11.95 -26.12
C ALA A 437 -16.46 -10.85 -26.95
N THR A 438 -17.29 -10.03 -27.59
CA THR A 438 -16.92 -8.70 -28.09
C THR A 438 -17.92 -7.69 -27.57
N VAL A 439 -17.45 -6.72 -26.78
CA VAL A 439 -18.25 -5.66 -26.17
C VAL A 439 -17.91 -4.34 -26.87
N LYS A 440 -18.89 -3.71 -27.50
CA LYS A 440 -18.72 -2.39 -28.13
C LYS A 440 -19.13 -1.31 -27.14
N VAL A 441 -18.24 -0.36 -26.86
CA VAL A 441 -18.52 0.75 -25.95
C VAL A 441 -18.42 2.10 -26.66
N ASN A 442 -19.21 3.07 -26.16
CA ASN A 442 -19.13 4.45 -26.59
C ASN A 442 -18.12 5.21 -25.72
N GLN A 443 -16.94 5.49 -26.28
CA GLN A 443 -15.88 6.22 -25.57
C GLN A 443 -16.08 7.74 -25.57
N GLN A 444 -17.17 8.26 -26.14
CA GLN A 444 -17.53 9.68 -25.99
C GLN A 444 -18.22 9.98 -24.65
N ALA A 445 -18.61 8.95 -23.90
CA ALA A 445 -19.34 9.06 -22.64
C ALA A 445 -18.67 8.23 -21.54
N ASN A 446 -19.03 8.50 -20.28
CA ASN A 446 -18.60 7.73 -19.10
C ASN A 446 -17.07 7.55 -18.94
N GLY A 447 -16.27 8.51 -19.42
CA GLY A 447 -14.83 8.52 -19.15
C GLY A 447 -14.53 8.94 -17.72
N GLY A 448 -13.30 8.68 -17.24
CA GLY A 448 -12.89 9.05 -15.88
C GLY A 448 -13.52 8.18 -14.78
N ARG A 449 -13.96 6.97 -15.12
CA ARG A 449 -14.55 5.99 -14.19
C ARG A 449 -14.42 4.57 -14.73
N TRP A 450 -14.55 3.59 -13.83
CA TRP A 450 -14.67 2.19 -14.21
C TRP A 450 -16.04 1.90 -14.82
N ASN A 451 -16.02 1.26 -16.00
CA ASN A 451 -17.21 0.83 -16.73
C ASN A 451 -17.19 -0.69 -16.90
N THR A 452 -18.20 -1.39 -16.41
CA THR A 452 -18.29 -2.86 -16.53
C THR A 452 -18.54 -3.28 -17.97
N LEU A 453 -17.64 -4.10 -18.50
CA LEU A 453 -17.79 -4.76 -19.80
C LEU A 453 -18.62 -6.04 -19.67
N GLY A 454 -18.41 -6.80 -18.59
CA GLY A 454 -19.14 -8.03 -18.32
C GLY A 454 -18.39 -8.98 -17.39
N THR A 455 -18.97 -10.16 -17.15
CA THR A 455 -18.45 -11.20 -16.26
C THR A 455 -18.34 -12.52 -17.01
N TRP A 456 -17.18 -13.16 -16.93
CA TRP A 456 -16.90 -14.43 -17.63
C TRP A 456 -16.10 -15.39 -16.76
N SER A 457 -16.18 -16.67 -17.09
CA SER A 457 -15.33 -17.71 -16.51
C SER A 457 -14.02 -17.79 -17.29
N PHE A 458 -12.91 -17.68 -16.58
CA PHE A 458 -11.57 -17.77 -17.16
C PHE A 458 -10.84 -19.00 -16.59
N PRO A 459 -10.10 -19.75 -17.41
CA PRO A 459 -9.18 -20.79 -16.94
C PRO A 459 -7.97 -20.17 -16.22
N ALA A 460 -7.22 -21.01 -15.51
CA ALA A 460 -5.89 -20.65 -15.03
C ALA A 460 -4.96 -20.36 -16.23
N GLY A 461 -3.99 -19.47 -16.03
CA GLY A 461 -3.06 -19.04 -17.07
C GLY A 461 -3.28 -17.59 -17.52
N TRP A 462 -2.65 -17.24 -18.65
CA TRP A 462 -2.69 -15.90 -19.24
C TRP A 462 -3.92 -15.71 -20.12
N ASN A 463 -4.85 -14.89 -19.66
CA ASN A 463 -6.04 -14.45 -20.37
C ASN A 463 -5.81 -13.03 -20.92
N LYS A 464 -6.65 -12.55 -21.84
CA LYS A 464 -6.47 -11.20 -22.41
C LYS A 464 -7.77 -10.49 -22.79
N VAL A 465 -7.70 -9.15 -22.75
CA VAL A 465 -8.70 -8.25 -23.29
C VAL A 465 -8.02 -7.41 -24.38
N GLN A 466 -8.54 -7.47 -25.61
CA GLN A 466 -8.02 -6.71 -26.74
C GLN A 466 -8.94 -5.55 -27.06
N LEU A 467 -8.41 -4.33 -27.04
CA LEU A 467 -9.09 -3.17 -27.60
C LEU A 467 -8.67 -3.01 -29.05
N SER A 468 -9.61 -3.23 -29.98
CA SER A 468 -9.33 -3.15 -31.41
C SER A 468 -9.62 -1.76 -31.97
N ARG A 469 -8.74 -1.27 -32.86
CA ARG A 469 -8.97 -0.04 -33.65
C ARG A 469 -9.75 -0.30 -34.94
N TRP A 470 -10.07 -1.56 -35.24
CA TRP A 470 -10.89 -1.96 -36.37
C TRP A 470 -12.37 -1.79 -36.05
N THR A 471 -12.83 -0.55 -36.24
CA THR A 471 -14.22 -0.13 -36.05
C THR A 471 -14.54 1.03 -37.00
N THR A 472 -15.68 1.69 -36.83
CA THR A 472 -16.14 2.81 -37.66
C THR A 472 -15.04 3.86 -37.86
N ALA A 473 -14.75 4.18 -39.13
CA ALA A 473 -13.70 5.13 -39.51
C ALA A 473 -14.01 6.56 -39.03
N GLY A 474 -12.98 7.38 -38.87
CA GLY A 474 -13.12 8.82 -38.58
C GLY A 474 -13.15 9.19 -37.09
N ALA A 475 -12.67 8.32 -36.21
CA ALA A 475 -12.61 8.57 -34.76
C ALA A 475 -11.29 8.04 -34.16
N TYR A 476 -11.09 8.24 -32.86
CA TYR A 476 -10.02 7.63 -32.07
C TYR A 476 -10.57 6.55 -31.12
N VAL A 477 -9.77 5.51 -30.89
CA VAL A 477 -9.98 4.53 -29.80
C VAL A 477 -8.95 4.76 -28.71
N ILE A 478 -9.37 4.65 -27.45
CA ILE A 478 -8.59 4.98 -26.26
C ILE A 478 -8.37 3.75 -25.40
N ALA A 479 -7.11 3.33 -25.26
CA ALA A 479 -6.68 2.30 -24.32
C ALA A 479 -6.10 3.01 -23.09
N ASP A 480 -6.71 2.82 -21.94
CA ASP A 480 -6.33 3.51 -20.71
C ASP A 480 -6.06 2.49 -19.59
N ALA A 481 -7.08 1.86 -19.02
CA ALA A 481 -6.86 0.76 -18.08
C ALA A 481 -8.00 -0.27 -18.10
N ILE A 482 -7.70 -1.48 -17.65
CA ILE A 482 -8.72 -2.49 -17.30
C ILE A 482 -8.60 -2.90 -15.84
N GLN A 483 -9.69 -3.37 -15.25
CA GLN A 483 -9.72 -3.99 -13.92
C GLN A 483 -10.34 -5.39 -14.01
N VAL A 484 -9.70 -6.38 -13.39
CA VAL A 484 -10.12 -7.80 -13.35
C VAL A 484 -10.46 -8.20 -11.92
N ARG A 485 -11.74 -8.21 -11.55
CA ARG A 485 -12.20 -8.48 -10.16
C ARG A 485 -12.96 -9.80 -10.02
#